data_AF-A0A0D3I661-F1
#
_entry.id   AF-A0A0D3I661-F1
#
_cell.length_a   1.000
_cell.length_b   1.000
_cell.length_c   1.000
_cell.angle_alpha   90.00
_cell.angle_beta   90.00
_cell.angle_gamma   90.00
#
_symmetry.space_group_name_H-M   'P 1'
#
loop_
_entity.id
_entity.type
_entity.pdbx_description
1 polymer ?
#
loop_
_entity_poly.entity_id
_entity_poly.type
_entity_poly.pdbx_seq_one_letter_code
_entity_poly.pdbx_strand_id
1 'polypeptide(L)'
;MAATSWTLERLTAAGADVEALRSSCSDKAALHEQLKALGVAKLGDRLRVAELLQRKAPAPAPAAPPPTAPPPPAAAPGGWSVALEGMVDLVGDGGVLKRVRREGAAGGDRPPVPSRVKLRWVGRLAADGRRFESGVVETALGDGLLVRGLERGLRSMARGEEASLLLRPEYAFGPSGRPAAGEGFADVPGGASVMFEVELISWTAPKREVWEMGAGEVLDEAARLKASGGQAVGAKDYTGALAAYRAAARLLLDEAPLEGYASLGELRAPAGREEEARQLLVACRLNEAACCLRCDEWAAAAAACDAAVSRLSDPLGAEAEANVKALFRRAKARSRSSDFGAARRDLREAARLAPTNREVRELWSELRQAEERREAGGKALLAKMGAAGGRGGLRPRVWFDVSVGGVPAGRIVFELFADKLPRTCENFRALCTGEGGLSPRTGKPLCYRGSTFHRAARAHVPHRNGSQFFITTKATTQSLGGATISHFDYRHVVFGRVASRHGVAVVDKIQKLPADTKHGHRLFDAVVITDCGEEAVEGADDEAARRAEAPPPPATAEAAEAAEAEAAPKAWFEVAAEAEAAEEAAAAARREARAVPAVDPDDHTVSAEVDD
;
A
#
# COMPACT_ATOMS: atom_id res chain seq x y z
N MET A 1 -0.49 -9.93 -29.65
CA MET A 1 -1.88 -9.72 -30.11
C MET A 1 -2.30 -8.32 -29.65
N ALA A 2 -2.58 -7.42 -30.59
CA ALA A 2 -2.66 -5.98 -30.39
C ALA A 2 -3.70 -5.54 -29.32
N ALA A 3 -3.35 -4.52 -28.54
CA ALA A 3 -4.28 -3.82 -27.65
C ALA A 3 -5.37 -3.17 -28.50
N THR A 4 -6.56 -3.75 -28.45
CA THR A 4 -7.64 -3.51 -29.40
C THR A 4 -8.64 -2.54 -28.79
N SER A 5 -8.33 -1.23 -28.78
CA SER A 5 -9.39 -0.24 -28.57
C SER A 5 -10.37 -0.30 -29.75
N TRP A 6 -11.66 -0.39 -29.45
CA TRP A 6 -12.72 -0.38 -30.46
C TRP A 6 -12.93 1.06 -30.93
N THR A 7 -12.76 1.31 -32.22
CA THR A 7 -13.06 2.59 -32.89
C THR A 7 -14.29 2.43 -33.78
N LEU A 8 -14.93 3.54 -34.18
CA LEU A 8 -16.04 3.49 -35.15
C LEU A 8 -15.60 2.82 -36.46
N GLU A 9 -14.39 3.10 -36.93
CA GLU A 9 -13.81 2.46 -38.13
C GLU A 9 -13.67 0.94 -37.99
N ARG A 10 -13.28 0.43 -36.81
CA ARG A 10 -13.19 -1.01 -36.56
C ARG A 10 -14.56 -1.67 -36.45
N LEU A 11 -15.57 -0.97 -35.95
CA LEU A 11 -16.95 -1.47 -35.96
C LEU A 11 -17.46 -1.58 -37.40
N THR A 12 -17.23 -0.57 -38.24
CA THR A 12 -17.58 -0.62 -39.66
C THR A 12 -16.83 -1.73 -40.39
N ALA A 13 -15.53 -1.91 -40.10
CA ALA A 13 -14.74 -3.01 -40.66
C ALA A 13 -15.19 -4.40 -40.17
N ALA A 14 -15.83 -4.48 -39.00
CA ALA A 14 -16.48 -5.70 -38.49
C ALA A 14 -17.91 -5.90 -39.04
N GLY A 15 -18.34 -5.08 -40.02
CA GLY A 15 -19.66 -5.18 -40.65
C GLY A 15 -20.79 -4.50 -39.88
N ALA A 16 -20.48 -3.67 -38.88
CA ALA A 16 -21.48 -2.97 -38.10
C ALA A 16 -22.05 -1.76 -38.86
N ASP A 17 -23.39 -1.66 -38.90
CA ASP A 17 -24.07 -0.41 -39.24
C ASP A 17 -24.02 0.53 -38.01
N VAL A 18 -23.13 1.52 -38.08
CA VAL A 18 -22.89 2.49 -37.00
C VAL A 18 -24.12 3.37 -36.75
N GLU A 19 -24.95 3.62 -37.77
CA GLU A 19 -26.13 4.47 -37.65
C GLU A 19 -27.30 3.71 -37.00
N ALA A 20 -27.45 2.43 -37.35
CA ALA A 20 -28.34 1.51 -36.64
C ALA A 20 -27.93 1.34 -35.16
N LEU A 21 -26.62 1.15 -34.88
CA LEU A 21 -26.11 1.06 -33.50
C LEU A 21 -26.36 2.34 -32.69
N ARG A 22 -26.26 3.52 -33.32
CA ARG A 22 -26.61 4.81 -32.70
C ARG A 22 -28.09 4.89 -32.35
N SER A 23 -28.98 4.41 -33.22
CA SER A 23 -30.42 4.40 -32.95
C SER A 23 -30.78 3.49 -31.76
N SER A 24 -30.03 2.40 -31.55
CA SER A 24 -30.16 1.49 -30.40
C SER A 24 -29.57 2.02 -29.10
N CYS A 25 -28.87 3.18 -29.08
CA CYS A 25 -28.28 3.71 -27.84
C CYS A 25 -29.28 4.06 -26.73
N SER A 26 -30.58 4.14 -27.07
CA SER A 26 -31.67 4.35 -26.12
C SER A 26 -32.04 3.08 -25.34
N ASP A 27 -31.78 1.89 -25.90
CA ASP A 27 -31.99 0.58 -25.26
C ASP A 27 -30.65 -0.12 -25.02
N LYS A 28 -30.16 -0.03 -23.78
CA LYS A 28 -28.87 -0.59 -23.35
C LYS A 28 -28.80 -2.12 -23.50
N ALA A 29 -29.92 -2.83 -23.35
CA ALA A 29 -29.93 -4.28 -23.43
C ALA A 29 -29.78 -4.73 -24.90
N ALA A 30 -30.52 -4.09 -25.81
CA ALA A 30 -30.42 -4.34 -27.24
C ALA A 30 -29.01 -3.98 -27.79
N LEU A 31 -28.46 -2.83 -27.39
CA LEU A 31 -27.11 -2.42 -27.79
C LEU A 31 -26.03 -3.42 -27.32
N HIS A 32 -26.15 -3.94 -26.09
CA HIS A 32 -25.19 -4.90 -25.56
C HIS A 32 -25.20 -6.24 -26.30
N GLU A 33 -26.37 -6.74 -26.71
CA GLU A 33 -26.47 -7.96 -27.53
C GLU A 33 -25.95 -7.73 -28.95
N GLN A 34 -26.25 -6.59 -29.56
CA GLN A 34 -25.71 -6.23 -30.89
C GLN A 34 -24.18 -6.12 -30.88
N LEU A 35 -23.59 -5.47 -29.87
CA LEU A 35 -22.12 -5.37 -29.74
C LEU A 35 -21.47 -6.71 -29.42
N LYS A 36 -22.17 -7.59 -28.70
CA LYS A 36 -21.69 -8.95 -28.41
C LYS A 36 -21.68 -9.82 -29.68
N ALA A 37 -22.70 -9.70 -30.54
CA ALA A 37 -22.73 -10.35 -31.84
C ALA A 37 -21.61 -9.87 -32.78
N LEU A 38 -21.15 -8.63 -32.62
CA LEU A 38 -20.01 -8.04 -33.32
C LEU A 38 -18.64 -8.38 -32.70
N GLY A 39 -18.59 -9.23 -31.68
CA GLY A 39 -17.34 -9.71 -31.06
C GLY A 39 -16.79 -8.81 -29.93
N VAL A 40 -17.55 -7.80 -29.47
CA VAL A 40 -17.17 -6.95 -28.33
C VAL A 40 -17.52 -7.66 -27.00
N ALA A 41 -16.71 -8.64 -26.59
CA ALA A 41 -17.03 -9.53 -25.47
C ALA A 41 -16.99 -8.84 -24.08
N LYS A 42 -16.03 -7.94 -23.84
CA LYS A 42 -15.83 -7.30 -22.54
C LYS A 42 -16.86 -6.19 -22.30
N LEU A 43 -17.40 -6.12 -21.08
CA LEU A 43 -18.39 -5.09 -20.70
C LEU A 43 -17.78 -3.67 -20.79
N GLY A 44 -16.52 -3.50 -20.37
CA GLY A 44 -15.82 -2.21 -20.45
C GLY A 44 -15.65 -1.69 -21.88
N ASP A 45 -15.41 -2.58 -22.84
CA ASP A 45 -15.29 -2.21 -24.26
C ASP A 45 -16.66 -1.86 -24.86
N ARG A 46 -17.73 -2.56 -24.46
CA ARG A 46 -19.11 -2.23 -24.84
C ARG A 46 -19.53 -0.85 -24.34
N LEU A 47 -19.15 -0.48 -23.12
CA LEU A 47 -19.43 0.85 -22.56
C LEU A 47 -18.66 1.96 -23.29
N ARG A 48 -17.40 1.73 -23.64
CA ARG A 48 -16.59 2.68 -24.44
C ARG A 48 -17.15 2.87 -25.85
N VAL A 49 -17.59 1.78 -26.49
CA VAL A 49 -18.26 1.86 -27.79
C VAL A 49 -19.57 2.63 -27.69
N ALA A 50 -20.36 2.40 -26.64
CA ALA A 50 -21.60 3.17 -26.39
C ALA A 50 -21.32 4.67 -26.25
N GLU A 51 -20.24 5.06 -25.56
CA GLU A 51 -19.82 6.45 -25.43
C GLU A 51 -19.36 7.04 -26.78
N LEU A 52 -18.64 6.28 -27.60
CA LEU A 52 -18.24 6.70 -28.95
C LEU A 52 -19.44 6.90 -29.90
N LEU A 53 -20.46 6.05 -29.80
CA LEU A 53 -21.67 6.15 -30.61
C LEU A 53 -22.48 7.41 -30.26
N GLN A 54 -22.48 7.82 -28.98
CA GLN A 54 -23.19 9.00 -28.48
C GLN A 54 -22.48 10.33 -28.78
N ARG A 55 -21.22 10.32 -29.25
CA ARG A 55 -20.53 11.53 -29.69
C ARG A 55 -21.16 12.06 -30.98
N LYS A 56 -21.76 13.24 -30.91
CA LYS A 56 -22.32 13.97 -32.06
C LYS A 56 -21.20 14.25 -33.06
N ALA A 57 -21.32 13.73 -34.28
CA ALA A 57 -20.37 14.01 -35.35
C ALA A 57 -20.37 15.52 -35.66
N PRO A 58 -19.20 16.17 -35.80
CA PRO A 58 -19.15 17.51 -36.36
C PRO A 58 -19.66 17.48 -37.80
N ALA A 59 -20.49 18.45 -38.16
CA ALA A 59 -21.06 18.56 -39.50
C ALA A 59 -19.93 18.64 -40.56
N PRO A 60 -20.05 17.95 -41.70
CA PRO A 60 -19.06 18.06 -42.77
C PRO A 60 -19.07 19.50 -43.30
N ALA A 61 -17.91 20.16 -43.26
CA ALA A 61 -17.73 21.45 -43.91
C ALA A 61 -17.95 21.30 -45.43
N PRO A 62 -18.64 22.24 -46.10
CA PRO A 62 -18.82 22.18 -47.54
C PRO A 62 -17.46 22.21 -48.24
N ALA A 63 -17.29 21.34 -49.24
CA ALA A 63 -16.09 21.25 -50.04
C ALA A 63 -15.80 22.60 -50.72
N ALA A 64 -14.67 23.21 -50.37
CA ALA A 64 -14.16 24.39 -51.06
C ALA A 64 -13.68 23.98 -52.47
N PRO A 65 -13.95 24.79 -53.52
CA PRO A 65 -13.40 24.55 -54.85
C PRO A 65 -11.85 24.65 -54.81
N PRO A 66 -11.15 24.00 -55.76
CA PRO A 66 -9.69 23.95 -55.77
C PRO A 66 -9.09 25.36 -55.85
N PRO A 67 -8.00 25.66 -55.11
CA PRO A 67 -7.43 26.98 -55.08
C PRO A 67 -6.78 27.29 -56.43
N THR A 68 -7.34 28.25 -57.17
CA THR A 68 -6.56 29.01 -58.15
C THR A 68 -5.50 29.79 -57.37
N ALA A 69 -4.23 29.56 -57.70
CA ALA A 69 -3.10 30.23 -57.07
C ALA A 69 -3.32 31.76 -57.06
N PRO A 70 -3.30 32.43 -55.91
CA PRO A 70 -3.34 33.89 -55.89
C PRO A 70 -2.05 34.45 -56.49
N PRO A 71 -2.10 35.59 -57.20
CA PRO A 71 -0.89 36.23 -57.72
C PRO A 71 0.04 36.59 -56.55
N PRO A 72 1.37 36.51 -56.73
CA PRO A 72 2.31 36.86 -55.67
C PRO A 72 2.08 38.31 -55.22
N PRO A 73 2.06 38.60 -53.91
CA PRO A 73 1.88 39.95 -53.42
C PRO A 73 3.04 40.84 -53.90
N ALA A 74 2.70 42.07 -54.29
CA ALA A 74 3.65 43.09 -54.73
C ALA A 74 4.79 43.25 -53.71
N ALA A 75 6.02 43.30 -54.22
CA ALA A 75 7.23 43.42 -53.41
C ALA A 75 7.16 44.65 -52.49
N ALA A 76 7.24 44.42 -51.19
CA ALA A 76 7.34 45.48 -50.19
C ALA A 76 8.73 46.14 -50.25
N PRO A 77 8.84 47.46 -50.02
CA PRO A 77 10.10 48.19 -50.08
C PRO A 77 10.93 47.87 -48.84
N GLY A 78 11.96 47.03 -49.00
CA GLY A 78 12.83 46.70 -47.85
C GLY A 78 13.84 45.56 -48.04
N GLY A 79 14.01 44.99 -49.23
CA GLY A 79 15.07 44.00 -49.50
C GLY A 79 14.94 42.67 -48.74
N TRP A 80 13.92 42.48 -47.91
CA TRP A 80 13.64 41.23 -47.23
C TRP A 80 13.01 40.23 -48.19
N SER A 81 13.68 39.10 -48.39
CA SER A 81 13.12 37.93 -49.07
C SER A 81 13.53 36.66 -48.35
N VAL A 82 12.62 35.69 -48.26
CA VAL A 82 12.95 34.38 -47.71
C VAL A 82 13.63 33.57 -48.81
N ALA A 83 14.95 33.37 -48.68
CA ALA A 83 15.68 32.47 -49.56
C ALA A 83 15.18 31.02 -49.33
N LEU A 84 14.51 30.45 -50.33
CA LEU A 84 14.00 29.07 -50.32
C LEU A 84 15.10 28.04 -50.60
N GLU A 85 16.24 28.48 -51.11
CA GLU A 85 17.39 27.63 -51.39
C GLU A 85 17.89 26.94 -50.11
N GLY A 86 18.09 25.62 -50.20
CA GLY A 86 18.52 24.77 -49.09
C GLY A 86 17.43 24.46 -48.05
N MET A 87 16.16 24.82 -48.29
CA MET A 87 15.07 24.39 -47.43
C MET A 87 14.55 22.99 -47.83
N VAL A 88 14.33 22.15 -46.81
CA VAL A 88 13.73 20.81 -46.93
C VAL A 88 12.25 20.88 -46.61
N ASP A 89 11.42 20.29 -47.46
CA ASP A 89 9.98 20.16 -47.23
C ASP A 89 9.68 19.01 -46.26
N LEU A 90 9.07 19.31 -45.11
CA LEU A 90 8.76 18.34 -44.06
C LEU A 90 7.41 17.63 -44.24
N VAL A 91 6.57 18.09 -45.16
CA VAL A 91 5.19 17.63 -45.36
C VAL A 91 4.90 17.21 -46.80
N GLY A 92 5.70 17.65 -47.77
CA GLY A 92 5.65 17.25 -49.18
C GLY A 92 4.74 18.10 -50.06
N ASP A 93 4.02 19.07 -49.47
CA ASP A 93 3.14 20.02 -50.18
C ASP A 93 3.69 21.46 -50.22
N GLY A 94 4.92 21.65 -49.72
CA GLY A 94 5.59 22.92 -49.56
C GLY A 94 5.05 23.81 -48.43
N GLY A 95 4.19 23.27 -47.57
CA GLY A 95 3.54 23.98 -46.47
C GLY A 95 4.42 24.25 -45.26
N VAL A 96 5.38 23.35 -44.98
CA VAL A 96 6.34 23.46 -43.87
C VAL A 96 7.75 23.20 -44.40
N LEU A 97 8.50 24.28 -44.62
CA LEU A 97 9.87 24.20 -45.12
C LEU A 97 10.85 24.47 -43.98
N LYS A 98 11.93 23.69 -43.90
CA LYS A 98 12.95 23.80 -42.85
C LYS A 98 14.34 23.99 -43.44
N ARG A 99 15.13 24.91 -42.87
CA ARG A 99 16.58 25.00 -43.10
C ARG A 99 17.31 24.97 -41.76
N VAL A 100 18.26 24.04 -41.63
CA VAL A 100 19.15 24.00 -40.46
C VAL A 100 20.14 25.16 -40.56
N ARG A 101 20.24 25.96 -39.50
CA ARG A 101 21.21 27.06 -39.37
C ARG A 101 22.43 26.63 -38.57
N ARG A 102 22.21 25.86 -37.50
CA ARG A 102 23.25 25.24 -36.70
C ARG A 102 22.85 23.81 -36.39
N GLU A 103 23.72 22.88 -36.67
CA GLU A 103 23.49 21.47 -36.35
C GLU A 103 23.41 21.26 -34.83
N GLY A 104 22.55 20.34 -34.42
CA GLY A 104 22.48 19.87 -33.04
C GLY A 104 23.63 18.90 -32.71
N ALA A 105 23.54 18.24 -31.56
CA ALA A 105 24.48 17.19 -31.18
C ALA A 105 24.60 16.10 -32.26
N ALA A 106 25.82 15.64 -32.54
CA ALA A 106 26.10 14.63 -33.57
C ALA A 106 25.34 13.32 -33.30
N GLY A 107 24.62 12.81 -34.32
CA GLY A 107 23.73 11.66 -34.18
C GLY A 107 22.42 11.95 -33.42
N GLY A 108 22.10 13.22 -33.20
CA GLY A 108 21.11 13.67 -32.23
C GLY A 108 19.72 13.07 -32.38
N ASP A 109 19.28 12.40 -31.31
CA ASP A 109 17.89 11.97 -31.11
C ASP A 109 16.91 13.13 -31.34
N ARG A 110 15.67 12.77 -31.66
CA ARG A 110 14.57 13.72 -31.84
C ARG A 110 13.59 13.61 -30.68
N PRO A 111 12.87 14.68 -30.32
CA PRO A 111 11.92 14.62 -29.22
C PRO A 111 10.80 13.62 -29.54
N PRO A 112 10.58 12.58 -28.70
CA PRO A 112 9.43 11.68 -28.86
C PRO A 112 8.12 12.44 -28.62
N VAL A 113 7.01 11.90 -29.12
CA VAL A 113 5.68 12.48 -28.92
C VAL A 113 4.85 11.51 -28.07
N PRO A 114 4.25 11.94 -26.95
CA PRO A 114 4.37 13.28 -26.35
C PRO A 114 5.73 13.53 -25.70
N SER A 115 6.14 14.79 -25.54
CA SER A 115 7.27 15.20 -24.67
C SER A 115 7.14 16.65 -24.24
N ARG A 116 7.91 17.05 -23.22
CA ARG A 116 8.04 18.46 -22.83
C ARG A 116 9.30 19.04 -23.45
N VAL A 117 9.16 20.03 -24.31
CA VAL A 117 10.27 20.67 -25.05
C VAL A 117 10.55 22.06 -24.50
N LYS A 118 11.83 22.40 -24.39
CA LYS A 118 12.31 23.75 -24.08
C LYS A 118 12.94 24.33 -25.33
N LEU A 119 12.45 25.48 -25.76
CA LEU A 119 12.89 26.12 -27.01
C LEU A 119 13.01 27.64 -26.86
N ARG A 120 13.91 28.23 -27.64
CA ARG A 120 14.01 29.67 -27.88
C ARG A 120 13.59 29.95 -29.30
N TRP A 121 12.83 31.01 -29.54
CA TRP A 121 12.28 31.25 -30.87
C TRP A 121 12.01 32.73 -31.19
N VAL A 122 11.95 33.04 -32.48
CA VAL A 122 11.58 34.33 -33.05
C VAL A 122 10.64 34.11 -34.24
N GLY A 123 9.46 34.70 -34.21
CA GLY A 123 8.46 34.67 -35.29
C GLY A 123 8.47 35.96 -36.10
N ARG A 124 8.56 35.83 -37.43
CA ARG A 124 8.58 36.94 -38.39
C ARG A 124 7.57 36.74 -39.53
N LEU A 125 7.01 37.83 -40.04
CA LEU A 125 6.23 37.78 -41.28
C LEU A 125 7.16 37.44 -42.45
N ALA A 126 6.76 36.48 -43.30
CA ALA A 126 7.59 36.09 -44.44
C ALA A 126 7.69 37.21 -45.50
N ALA A 127 6.65 38.05 -45.61
CA ALA A 127 6.54 39.10 -46.61
C ALA A 127 7.52 40.27 -46.39
N ASP A 128 7.78 40.66 -45.14
CA ASP A 128 8.54 41.87 -44.81
C ASP A 128 9.53 41.72 -43.64
N GLY A 129 9.59 40.56 -43.00
CA GLY A 129 10.54 40.25 -41.93
C GLY A 129 10.20 40.86 -40.57
N ARG A 130 9.09 41.61 -40.46
CA ARG A 130 8.66 42.21 -39.19
C ARG A 130 8.39 41.12 -38.17
N ARG A 131 8.90 41.32 -36.96
CA ARG A 131 8.76 40.38 -35.85
C ARG A 131 7.38 40.53 -35.22
N PHE A 132 6.66 39.42 -35.08
CA PHE A 132 5.36 39.38 -34.39
C PHE A 132 5.44 38.73 -33.02
N GLU A 133 6.48 37.94 -32.74
CA GLU A 133 6.69 37.33 -31.42
C GLU A 133 8.11 36.80 -31.25
N SER A 134 8.55 36.63 -30.02
CA SER A 134 9.78 35.90 -29.68
C SER A 134 9.77 35.53 -28.21
N GLY A 135 10.47 34.46 -27.82
CA GLY A 135 10.61 34.12 -26.42
C GLY A 135 11.41 32.85 -26.17
N VAL A 136 11.47 32.49 -24.88
CA VAL A 136 11.93 31.18 -24.41
C VAL A 136 10.76 30.54 -23.68
N VAL A 137 10.39 29.33 -24.09
CA VAL A 137 9.22 28.64 -23.54
C VAL A 137 9.53 27.17 -23.29
N GLU A 138 8.91 26.62 -22.25
CA GLU A 138 8.84 25.19 -22.02
C GLU A 138 7.38 24.75 -22.20
N THR A 139 7.12 23.89 -23.18
CA THR A 139 5.78 23.55 -23.65
C THR A 139 5.68 22.06 -23.98
N ALA A 140 4.47 21.53 -24.08
CA ALA A 140 4.26 20.17 -24.53
C ALA A 140 4.33 20.09 -26.06
N LEU A 141 4.90 18.99 -26.56
CA LEU A 141 4.96 18.61 -27.96
C LEU A 141 3.94 17.48 -28.19
N GLY A 142 2.99 17.70 -29.10
CA GLY A 142 1.97 16.70 -29.46
C GLY A 142 0.62 16.86 -28.80
N ASP A 143 0.39 17.93 -28.02
CA ASP A 143 -0.92 18.26 -27.45
C ASP A 143 -1.81 19.08 -28.41
N GLY A 144 -1.25 19.54 -29.54
CA GLY A 144 -1.94 20.33 -30.54
C GLY A 144 -2.13 21.80 -30.17
N LEU A 145 -1.49 22.30 -29.11
CA LEU A 145 -1.55 23.71 -28.72
C LEU A 145 -0.55 24.58 -29.49
N LEU A 146 0.52 23.98 -30.02
CA LEU A 146 1.49 24.68 -30.85
C LEU A 146 0.95 24.92 -32.26
N VAL A 147 1.46 25.99 -32.90
CA VAL A 147 1.24 26.23 -34.33
C VAL A 147 1.67 24.98 -35.10
N ARG A 148 0.80 24.46 -35.97
CA ARG A 148 0.94 23.12 -36.59
C ARG A 148 2.28 22.93 -37.29
N GLY A 149 2.72 23.91 -38.07
CA GLY A 149 3.99 23.86 -38.77
C GLY A 149 5.20 23.98 -37.85
N LEU A 150 5.08 24.75 -36.75
CA LEU A 150 6.12 24.84 -35.72
C LEU A 150 6.28 23.49 -35.01
N GLU A 151 5.17 22.84 -34.66
CA GLU A 151 5.19 21.52 -34.04
C GLU A 151 5.83 20.46 -34.96
N ARG A 152 5.49 20.48 -36.25
CA ARG A 152 6.10 19.61 -37.28
C ARG A 152 7.61 19.86 -37.39
N GLY A 153 8.02 21.12 -37.36
CA GLY A 153 9.42 21.52 -37.36
C GLY A 153 10.18 20.97 -36.16
N LEU A 154 9.67 21.19 -34.95
CA LEU A 154 10.29 20.73 -33.70
C LEU A 154 10.52 19.21 -33.66
N ARG A 155 9.56 18.41 -34.15
CA ARG A 155 9.70 16.94 -34.25
C ARG A 155 10.85 16.47 -35.15
N SER A 156 11.32 17.34 -36.05
CA SER A 156 12.43 17.04 -36.97
C SER A 156 13.80 17.51 -36.45
N MET A 157 13.84 18.26 -35.34
CA MET A 157 15.05 18.90 -34.84
C MET A 157 15.78 18.00 -33.84
N ALA A 158 17.11 18.04 -33.88
CA ALA A 158 17.99 17.46 -32.88
C ALA A 158 18.19 18.39 -31.68
N ARG A 159 18.73 17.86 -30.58
CA ARG A 159 19.06 18.67 -29.39
C ARG A 159 20.12 19.71 -29.70
N GLY A 160 19.86 20.95 -29.32
CA GLY A 160 20.74 22.10 -29.56
C GLY A 160 20.69 22.64 -31.00
N GLU A 161 19.90 22.03 -31.88
CA GLU A 161 19.76 22.45 -33.27
C GLU A 161 19.08 23.82 -33.36
N GLU A 162 19.59 24.68 -34.25
CA GLU A 162 18.92 25.90 -34.69
C GLU A 162 18.43 25.76 -36.12
N ALA A 163 17.15 26.08 -36.36
CA ALA A 163 16.53 25.97 -37.66
C ALA A 163 15.62 27.17 -37.98
N SER A 164 15.49 27.46 -39.27
CA SER A 164 14.48 28.35 -39.84
C SER A 164 13.34 27.52 -40.40
N LEU A 165 12.10 27.82 -40.01
CA LEU A 165 10.88 27.16 -40.47
C LEU A 165 9.98 28.16 -41.20
N LEU A 166 9.83 28.01 -42.52
CA LEU A 166 8.84 28.76 -43.29
C LEU A 166 7.52 28.00 -43.31
N LEU A 167 6.47 28.63 -42.80
CA LEU A 167 5.14 28.06 -42.68
C LEU A 167 4.17 28.82 -43.59
N ARG A 168 3.47 28.09 -44.46
CA ARG A 168 2.32 28.62 -45.19
C ARG A 168 1.13 28.84 -44.26
N PRO A 169 0.14 29.67 -44.64
CA PRO A 169 -0.98 30.04 -43.77
C PRO A 169 -1.72 28.84 -43.18
N GLU A 170 -1.87 27.76 -43.95
CA GLU A 170 -2.57 26.52 -43.56
C GLU A 170 -1.88 25.79 -42.40
N TYR A 171 -0.56 26.00 -42.25
CA TYR A 171 0.27 25.45 -41.18
C TYR A 171 0.64 26.50 -40.12
N ALA A 172 0.21 27.75 -40.30
CA ALA A 172 0.46 28.88 -39.42
C ALA A 172 -0.83 29.33 -38.71
N PHE A 173 -1.31 30.55 -38.98
CA PHE A 173 -2.48 31.18 -38.34
C PHE A 173 -3.73 31.20 -39.25
N GLY A 174 -3.66 30.58 -40.43
CA GLY A 174 -4.79 30.44 -41.35
C GLY A 174 -5.33 31.78 -41.86
N PRO A 175 -6.58 31.78 -42.38
CA PRO A 175 -7.22 32.98 -42.94
C PRO A 175 -7.58 34.03 -41.87
N SER A 176 -7.62 33.65 -40.60
CA SER A 176 -7.99 34.56 -39.50
C SER A 176 -6.81 35.39 -39.00
N GLY A 177 -5.57 34.94 -39.23
CA GLY A 177 -4.38 35.63 -38.73
C GLY A 177 -4.32 35.64 -37.20
N ARG A 178 -3.57 36.59 -36.63
CA ARG A 178 -3.43 36.78 -35.19
C ARG A 178 -3.07 38.23 -34.85
N PRO A 179 -3.70 38.86 -33.84
CA PRO A 179 -3.31 40.18 -33.38
C PRO A 179 -1.95 40.17 -32.64
N ALA A 180 -1.28 41.33 -32.62
CA ALA A 180 -0.01 41.54 -31.95
C ALA A 180 -0.08 41.22 -30.45
N ALA A 181 0.95 40.55 -29.93
CA ALA A 181 1.02 40.10 -28.54
C ALA A 181 1.71 41.10 -27.58
N GLY A 182 1.70 42.40 -27.90
CA GLY A 182 2.29 43.45 -27.06
C GLY A 182 3.01 44.55 -27.86
N GLU A 183 3.58 45.52 -27.15
CA GLU A 183 4.33 46.63 -27.76
C GLU A 183 5.58 46.12 -28.51
N GLY A 184 5.78 46.61 -29.74
CA GLY A 184 6.94 46.24 -30.57
C GLY A 184 6.77 44.94 -31.37
N PHE A 185 5.57 44.37 -31.39
CA PHE A 185 5.20 43.23 -32.24
C PHE A 185 4.18 43.62 -33.31
N ALA A 186 4.32 43.08 -34.52
CA ALA A 186 3.36 43.27 -35.60
C ALA A 186 2.19 42.29 -35.50
N ASP A 187 1.02 42.69 -36.02
CA ASP A 187 -0.07 41.76 -36.30
C ASP A 187 0.36 40.74 -37.35
N VAL A 188 -0.18 39.53 -37.27
CA VAL A 188 -0.11 38.53 -38.33
C VAL A 188 -1.38 38.61 -39.16
N PRO A 189 -1.33 39.10 -40.41
CA PRO A 189 -2.51 39.18 -41.26
C PRO A 189 -3.10 37.79 -41.55
N GLY A 190 -4.40 37.75 -41.80
CA GLY A 190 -5.05 36.57 -42.34
C GLY A 190 -4.42 36.13 -43.66
N GLY A 191 -4.14 34.83 -43.81
CA GLY A 191 -3.50 34.29 -45.00
C GLY A 191 -2.01 34.60 -45.13
N ALA A 192 -1.35 35.09 -44.07
CA ALA A 192 0.08 35.36 -44.09
C ALA A 192 0.94 34.11 -43.85
N SER A 193 1.97 33.94 -44.67
CA SER A 193 3.08 33.02 -44.38
C SER A 193 4.02 33.62 -43.33
N VAL A 194 4.55 32.77 -42.46
CA VAL A 194 5.42 33.19 -41.36
C VAL A 194 6.71 32.37 -41.31
N MET A 195 7.77 32.99 -40.82
CA MET A 195 9.07 32.37 -40.59
C MET A 195 9.31 32.28 -39.08
N PHE A 196 9.62 31.08 -38.59
CA PHE A 196 10.11 30.86 -37.24
C PHE A 196 11.60 30.55 -37.26
N GLU A 197 12.41 31.33 -36.55
CA GLU A 197 13.78 30.96 -36.19
C GLU A 197 13.73 30.30 -34.81
N VAL A 198 14.14 29.04 -34.71
CA VAL A 198 13.95 28.20 -33.50
C VAL A 198 15.26 27.54 -33.09
N GLU A 199 15.54 27.53 -31.80
CA GLU A 199 16.58 26.74 -31.15
C GLU A 199 15.92 25.72 -30.20
N LEU A 200 16.12 24.43 -30.46
CA LEU A 200 15.62 23.36 -29.58
C LEU A 200 16.64 23.09 -28.46
N ILE A 201 16.43 23.69 -27.29
CA ILE A 201 17.38 23.64 -26.17
C ILE A 201 17.44 22.23 -25.55
N SER A 202 16.29 21.65 -25.21
CA SER A 202 16.20 20.34 -24.58
C SER A 202 14.78 19.77 -24.65
N TRP A 203 14.61 18.48 -24.37
CA TRP A 203 13.30 17.89 -24.09
C TRP A 203 13.38 16.87 -22.95
N THR A 204 12.23 16.57 -22.38
CA THR A 204 12.03 15.49 -21.41
C THR A 204 10.86 14.65 -21.90
N ALA A 205 11.13 13.36 -22.17
CA ALA A 205 10.06 12.41 -22.44
C ALA A 205 9.16 12.32 -21.18
N PRO A 206 7.84 12.12 -21.34
CA PRO A 206 6.98 11.84 -20.21
C PRO A 206 7.54 10.61 -19.52
N LYS A 207 7.51 10.60 -18.18
CA LYS A 207 7.67 9.35 -17.46
C LYS A 207 6.54 8.46 -17.94
N ARG A 208 6.87 7.39 -18.67
CA ARG A 208 5.88 6.38 -19.08
C ARG A 208 5.12 5.97 -17.84
N GLU A 209 3.81 6.15 -17.88
CA GLU A 209 2.99 5.80 -16.74
C GLU A 209 2.81 4.28 -16.71
N VAL A 210 2.62 3.72 -15.51
CA VAL A 210 2.70 2.26 -15.27
C VAL A 210 1.77 1.45 -16.19
N TRP A 211 0.68 2.03 -16.67
CA TRP A 211 -0.27 1.40 -17.60
C TRP A 211 0.20 1.31 -19.06
N GLU A 212 1.20 2.10 -19.47
CA GLU A 212 1.76 2.05 -20.83
C GLU A 212 2.77 0.92 -21.02
N MET A 213 3.25 0.34 -19.91
CA MET A 213 4.25 -0.73 -19.94
C MET A 213 3.61 -2.08 -20.29
N GLY A 214 4.24 -2.85 -21.18
CA GLY A 214 3.85 -4.25 -21.37
C GLY A 214 4.18 -5.09 -20.13
N ALA A 215 3.48 -6.21 -19.88
CA ALA A 215 3.73 -7.04 -18.69
C ALA A 215 5.19 -7.55 -18.60
N GLY A 216 5.86 -7.77 -19.74
CA GLY A 216 7.30 -8.07 -19.77
C GLY A 216 8.18 -6.88 -19.35
N GLU A 217 7.90 -5.69 -19.87
CA GLU A 217 8.63 -4.45 -19.52
C GLU A 217 8.46 -4.10 -18.03
N VAL A 218 7.28 -4.37 -17.47
CA VAL A 218 7.00 -4.23 -16.03
C VAL A 218 7.91 -5.13 -15.21
N LEU A 219 8.06 -6.40 -15.63
CA LEU A 219 8.88 -7.37 -14.92
C LEU A 219 10.37 -6.95 -14.93
N ASP A 220 10.86 -6.52 -16.08
CA ASP A 220 12.25 -6.06 -16.26
C ASP A 220 12.53 -4.79 -15.43
N GLU A 221 11.59 -3.83 -15.42
CA GLU A 221 11.73 -2.61 -14.62
C GLU A 221 11.63 -2.88 -13.12
N ALA A 222 10.73 -3.76 -12.69
CA ALA A 222 10.65 -4.19 -11.29
C ALA A 222 11.96 -4.85 -10.84
N ALA A 223 12.59 -5.66 -11.70
CA ALA A 223 13.89 -6.25 -11.43
C ALA A 223 15.00 -5.19 -11.30
N ARG A 224 14.98 -4.17 -12.17
CA ARG A 224 15.90 -3.02 -12.12
C ARG A 224 15.75 -2.23 -10.81
N LEU A 225 14.52 -1.97 -10.40
CA LEU A 225 14.22 -1.27 -9.15
C LEU A 225 14.64 -2.10 -7.92
N LYS A 226 14.44 -3.42 -7.91
CA LYS A 226 14.97 -4.30 -6.86
C LYS A 226 16.49 -4.19 -6.77
N ALA A 227 17.20 -4.22 -7.90
CA ALA A 227 18.65 -4.09 -7.93
C ALA A 227 19.13 -2.72 -7.40
N SER A 228 18.45 -1.65 -7.80
CA SER A 228 18.70 -0.29 -7.28
C SER A 228 18.46 -0.21 -5.77
N GLY A 229 17.40 -0.83 -5.26
CA GLY A 229 17.17 -0.95 -3.82
C GLY A 229 18.30 -1.70 -3.11
N GLY A 230 18.86 -2.74 -3.72
CA GLY A 230 20.03 -3.46 -3.20
C GLY A 230 21.27 -2.58 -3.08
N GLN A 231 21.53 -1.75 -4.09
CA GLN A 231 22.63 -0.77 -4.08
C GLN A 231 22.41 0.28 -2.98
N ALA A 232 21.19 0.79 -2.82
CA ALA A 232 20.85 1.75 -1.76
C ALA A 232 21.03 1.15 -0.35
N VAL A 233 20.66 -0.12 -0.13
CA VAL A 233 20.95 -0.84 1.13
C VAL A 233 22.46 -0.93 1.38
N GLY A 234 23.27 -1.23 0.35
CA GLY A 234 24.73 -1.24 0.44
C GLY A 234 25.32 0.13 0.83
N ALA A 235 24.72 1.20 0.33
CA ALA A 235 25.05 2.58 0.68
C ALA A 235 24.48 3.05 2.03
N LYS A 236 23.77 2.18 2.76
CA LYS A 236 23.03 2.49 4.00
C LYS A 236 21.91 3.54 3.83
N ASP A 237 21.48 3.81 2.60
CA ASP A 237 20.30 4.62 2.29
C ASP A 237 19.04 3.74 2.33
N TYR A 238 18.54 3.48 3.54
CA TYR A 238 17.35 2.64 3.73
C TYR A 238 16.07 3.31 3.23
N THR A 239 16.02 4.65 3.22
CA THR A 239 14.90 5.43 2.71
C THR A 239 14.76 5.30 1.19
N GLY A 240 15.87 5.46 0.46
CA GLY A 240 15.91 5.24 -0.99
C GLY A 240 15.66 3.78 -1.36
N ALA A 241 16.19 2.84 -0.56
CA ALA A 241 15.92 1.42 -0.73
C ALA A 241 14.43 1.09 -0.58
N LEU A 242 13.77 1.62 0.47
CA LEU A 242 12.33 1.45 0.67
C LEU A 242 11.51 1.98 -0.51
N ALA A 243 11.85 3.18 -1.00
CA ALA A 243 11.18 3.76 -2.16
C ALA A 243 11.31 2.87 -3.39
N ALA A 244 12.50 2.32 -3.65
CA ALA A 244 12.76 1.42 -4.77
C ALA A 244 11.98 0.09 -4.66
N TYR A 245 12.03 -0.59 -3.51
CA TYR A 245 11.29 -1.85 -3.31
C TYR A 245 9.77 -1.67 -3.35
N ARG A 246 9.24 -0.59 -2.77
CA ARG A 246 7.82 -0.26 -2.83
C ARG A 246 7.39 0.05 -4.28
N ALA A 247 8.22 0.76 -5.04
CA ALA A 247 7.96 1.02 -6.45
C ALA A 247 7.95 -0.28 -7.27
N ALA A 248 8.94 -1.16 -7.08
CA ALA A 248 8.98 -2.47 -7.73
C ALA A 248 7.73 -3.32 -7.43
N ALA A 249 7.32 -3.38 -6.15
CA ALA A 249 6.14 -4.11 -5.75
C ALA A 249 4.84 -3.52 -6.34
N ARG A 250 4.74 -2.18 -6.48
CA ARG A 250 3.60 -1.52 -7.11
C ARG A 250 3.51 -1.82 -8.60
N LEU A 251 4.65 -1.90 -9.31
CA LEU A 251 4.65 -2.25 -10.74
C LEU A 251 4.08 -3.64 -10.99
N LEU A 252 4.35 -4.58 -10.08
CA LEU A 252 3.93 -5.98 -10.18
C LEU A 252 2.48 -6.23 -9.71
N LEU A 253 1.75 -5.21 -9.25
CA LEU A 253 0.41 -5.33 -8.68
C LEU A 253 -0.56 -4.40 -9.40
N ASP A 254 -1.67 -4.93 -9.93
CA ASP A 254 -2.63 -4.19 -10.77
C ASP A 254 -3.63 -3.29 -9.99
N GLU A 255 -3.46 -3.10 -8.68
CA GLU A 255 -4.34 -2.22 -7.87
C GLU A 255 -3.51 -1.32 -6.93
N ALA A 256 -3.76 -0.01 -7.03
CA ALA A 256 -3.13 1.01 -6.20
C ALA A 256 -3.43 0.77 -4.71
N PRO A 257 -2.42 0.67 -3.83
CA PRO A 257 -2.69 0.61 -2.41
C PRO A 257 -3.17 1.98 -1.93
N LEU A 258 -4.30 1.99 -1.22
CA LEU A 258 -4.58 3.03 -0.22
C LEU A 258 -3.32 3.21 0.65
N GLU A 259 -2.85 4.45 0.80
CA GLU A 259 -1.64 4.77 1.58
C GLU A 259 -1.67 4.06 2.94
N GLY A 260 -0.62 3.26 3.22
CA GLY A 260 -0.43 2.60 4.51
C GLY A 260 -0.81 1.12 4.61
N TYR A 261 -1.31 0.47 3.53
CA TYR A 261 -1.61 -0.97 3.54
C TYR A 261 -0.95 -1.72 2.36
N ALA A 262 -0.33 -2.87 2.63
CA ALA A 262 0.17 -3.75 1.59
C ALA A 262 -1.02 -4.41 0.86
N SER A 263 -1.38 -3.88 -0.31
CA SER A 263 -2.39 -4.48 -1.20
C SER A 263 -1.94 -5.88 -1.65
N LEU A 264 -2.88 -6.83 -1.60
CA LEU A 264 -2.76 -8.19 -2.17
C LEU A 264 -3.11 -8.23 -3.68
N GLY A 265 -3.20 -7.08 -4.38
CA GLY A 265 -3.72 -6.92 -5.76
C GLY A 265 -3.26 -7.93 -6.81
N GLU A 266 -3.96 -8.03 -7.94
CA GLU A 266 -3.65 -9.05 -8.96
C GLU A 266 -2.21 -8.92 -9.48
N LEU A 267 -1.53 -10.06 -9.65
CA LEU A 267 -0.15 -10.10 -10.10
C LEU A 267 -0.08 -9.76 -11.59
N ARG A 268 0.65 -8.68 -11.92
CA ARG A 268 0.92 -8.31 -13.30
C ARG A 268 2.16 -9.05 -13.79
N ALA A 269 1.96 -10.04 -14.64
CA ALA A 269 3.03 -10.86 -15.20
C ALA A 269 2.78 -11.20 -16.68
N PRO A 270 3.81 -11.33 -17.52
CA PRO A 270 3.64 -11.85 -18.86
C PRO A 270 3.34 -13.35 -18.81
N ALA A 271 2.53 -13.83 -19.76
CA ALA A 271 2.11 -15.22 -19.82
C ALA A 271 3.33 -16.17 -19.82
N GLY A 272 3.36 -17.14 -18.91
CA GLY A 272 4.44 -18.11 -18.74
C GLY A 272 5.61 -17.66 -17.86
N ARG A 273 5.60 -16.42 -17.32
CA ARG A 273 6.57 -15.93 -16.31
C ARG A 273 5.87 -15.44 -15.04
N GLU A 274 4.69 -15.95 -14.73
CA GLU A 274 3.93 -15.61 -13.53
C GLU A 274 4.70 -15.96 -12.26
N GLU A 275 5.33 -17.13 -12.26
CA GLU A 275 6.13 -17.63 -11.15
C GLU A 275 7.35 -16.72 -10.87
N GLU A 276 8.01 -16.25 -11.92
CA GLU A 276 9.12 -15.31 -11.81
C GLU A 276 8.69 -13.97 -11.22
N ALA A 277 7.59 -13.41 -11.71
CA ALA A 277 7.02 -12.17 -11.19
C ALA A 277 6.60 -12.32 -9.71
N ARG A 278 6.04 -13.47 -9.34
CA ARG A 278 5.67 -13.80 -7.96
C ARG A 278 6.90 -13.85 -7.05
N GLN A 279 7.94 -14.60 -7.45
CA GLN A 279 9.19 -14.69 -6.70
C GLN A 279 9.88 -13.33 -6.58
N LEU A 280 9.85 -12.51 -7.64
CA LEU A 280 10.37 -11.15 -7.61
C LEU A 280 9.63 -10.27 -6.61
N LEU A 281 8.29 -10.34 -6.59
CA LEU A 281 7.46 -9.60 -5.64
C LEU A 281 7.75 -10.03 -4.19
N VAL A 282 7.80 -11.33 -3.92
CA VAL A 282 8.16 -11.87 -2.60
C VAL A 282 9.52 -11.34 -2.16
N ALA A 283 10.53 -11.38 -3.03
CA ALA A 283 11.85 -10.85 -2.73
C ALA A 283 11.83 -9.35 -2.42
N CYS A 284 11.08 -8.55 -3.18
CA CYS A 284 10.92 -7.12 -2.92
C CYS A 284 10.26 -6.85 -1.57
N ARG A 285 9.19 -7.58 -1.22
CA ARG A 285 8.48 -7.44 0.06
C ARG A 285 9.33 -7.85 1.25
N LEU A 286 10.12 -8.92 1.12
CA LEU A 286 11.05 -9.33 2.16
C LEU A 286 12.14 -8.26 2.36
N ASN A 287 12.71 -7.71 1.28
CA ASN A 287 13.72 -6.66 1.38
C ASN A 287 13.14 -5.34 1.92
N GLU A 288 11.91 -4.99 1.54
CA GLU A 288 11.13 -3.90 2.14
C GLU A 288 11.03 -4.10 3.66
N ALA A 289 10.59 -5.27 4.12
CA ALA A 289 10.48 -5.58 5.55
C ALA A 289 11.82 -5.44 6.28
N ALA A 290 12.92 -5.89 5.66
CA ALA A 290 14.26 -5.74 6.24
C ALA A 290 14.68 -4.27 6.38
N CYS A 291 14.32 -3.41 5.43
CA CYS A 291 14.59 -1.97 5.51
C CYS A 291 13.68 -1.27 6.53
N CYS A 292 12.39 -1.64 6.59
CA CYS A 292 11.45 -1.13 7.59
C CYS A 292 11.93 -1.42 9.02
N LEU A 293 12.48 -2.62 9.27
CA LEU A 293 13.06 -2.98 10.57
C LEU A 293 14.27 -2.12 10.96
N ARG A 294 15.01 -1.55 10.01
CA ARG A 294 16.13 -0.62 10.28
C ARG A 294 15.65 0.83 10.45
N CYS A 295 14.46 1.14 9.95
CA CYS A 295 13.84 2.47 10.05
C CYS A 295 12.81 2.54 11.19
N ASP A 296 12.75 1.53 12.06
CA ASP A 296 11.77 1.40 13.14
C ASP A 296 10.29 1.45 12.69
N GLU A 297 10.01 1.16 11.41
CA GLU A 297 8.65 1.05 10.86
C GLU A 297 8.04 -0.35 11.12
N TRP A 298 7.77 -0.66 12.40
CA TRP A 298 7.36 -2.01 12.83
C TRP A 298 6.08 -2.51 12.15
N ALA A 299 5.05 -1.67 12.07
CA ALA A 299 3.78 -2.05 11.47
C ALA A 299 3.93 -2.34 9.96
N ALA A 300 4.71 -1.51 9.26
CA ALA A 300 4.98 -1.70 7.83
C ALA A 300 5.84 -2.94 7.58
N ALA A 301 6.82 -3.22 8.44
CA ALA A 301 7.62 -4.44 8.37
C ALA A 301 6.73 -5.70 8.49
N ALA A 302 5.83 -5.73 9.48
CA ALA A 302 4.91 -6.85 9.66
C ALA A 302 3.97 -7.02 8.45
N ALA A 303 3.40 -5.93 7.93
CA ALA A 303 2.53 -5.96 6.76
C ALA A 303 3.25 -6.43 5.49
N ALA A 304 4.49 -6.02 5.28
CA ALA A 304 5.31 -6.47 4.15
C ALA A 304 5.63 -7.97 4.26
N CYS A 305 5.90 -8.49 5.46
CA CYS A 305 6.06 -9.93 5.69
C CYS A 305 4.76 -10.70 5.46
N ASP A 306 3.61 -10.19 5.92
CA ASP A 306 2.30 -10.81 5.68
C ASP A 306 2.03 -10.92 4.17
N ALA A 307 2.26 -9.84 3.42
CA ALA A 307 2.12 -9.83 1.96
C ALA A 307 3.08 -10.79 1.24
N ALA A 308 4.30 -10.98 1.75
CA ALA A 308 5.24 -11.95 1.22
C ALA A 308 4.75 -13.39 1.45
N VAL A 309 4.33 -13.72 2.68
CA VAL A 309 3.85 -15.07 3.04
C VAL A 309 2.60 -15.45 2.25
N SER A 310 1.65 -14.53 2.07
CA SER A 310 0.44 -14.77 1.27
C SER A 310 0.71 -15.07 -0.20
N ARG A 311 1.93 -14.84 -0.69
CA ARG A 311 2.34 -15.10 -2.07
C ARG A 311 3.21 -16.33 -2.22
N LEU A 312 3.58 -17.03 -1.14
CA LEU A 312 4.32 -18.29 -1.20
C LEU A 312 3.38 -19.42 -1.62
N SER A 313 3.77 -20.16 -2.66
CA SER A 313 3.03 -21.31 -3.17
C SER A 313 3.42 -22.60 -2.44
N ASP A 314 4.70 -22.72 -2.05
CA ASP A 314 5.23 -23.85 -1.29
C ASP A 314 6.06 -23.39 -0.08
N PRO A 315 5.40 -22.89 0.98
CA PRO A 315 6.05 -22.31 2.16
C PRO A 315 6.75 -23.34 3.07
N LEU A 316 6.58 -24.65 2.80
CA LEU A 316 7.17 -25.75 3.57
C LEU A 316 8.26 -26.49 2.79
N GLY A 317 8.25 -26.44 1.45
CA GLY A 317 9.26 -27.03 0.59
C GLY A 317 10.21 -25.98 0.00
N ALA A 318 10.09 -25.74 -1.31
CA ALA A 318 11.06 -24.95 -2.07
C ALA A 318 11.23 -23.50 -1.58
N GLU A 319 10.20 -22.94 -0.93
CA GLU A 319 10.21 -21.55 -0.45
C GLU A 319 10.32 -21.44 1.08
N ALA A 320 10.67 -22.54 1.76
CA ALA A 320 10.81 -22.58 3.21
C ALA A 320 11.79 -21.51 3.74
N GLU A 321 12.90 -21.26 3.04
CA GLU A 321 13.87 -20.24 3.44
C GLU A 321 13.27 -18.82 3.40
N ALA A 322 12.49 -18.51 2.36
CA ALA A 322 11.81 -17.23 2.22
C ALA A 322 10.73 -17.08 3.31
N ASN A 323 10.02 -18.16 3.63
CA ASN A 323 9.03 -18.21 4.70
C ASN A 323 9.68 -17.97 6.07
N VAL A 324 10.79 -18.65 6.37
CA VAL A 324 11.56 -18.46 7.62
C VAL A 324 12.01 -17.00 7.76
N LYS A 325 12.53 -16.38 6.69
CA LYS A 325 12.89 -14.95 6.69
C LYS A 325 11.68 -14.06 6.96
N ALA A 326 10.53 -14.36 6.36
CA ALA A 326 9.29 -13.61 6.57
C ALA A 326 8.83 -13.70 8.03
N LEU A 327 8.73 -14.92 8.57
CA LEU A 327 8.29 -15.21 9.93
C LEU A 327 9.23 -14.57 10.96
N PHE A 328 10.54 -14.70 10.78
CA PHE A 328 11.53 -14.09 11.67
C PHE A 328 11.42 -12.55 11.70
N ARG A 329 11.37 -11.91 10.52
CA ARG A 329 11.25 -10.45 10.41
C ARG A 329 9.92 -9.95 10.99
N ARG A 330 8.82 -10.68 10.75
CA ARG A 330 7.49 -10.39 11.30
C ARG A 330 7.46 -10.51 12.81
N ALA A 331 8.08 -11.56 13.36
CA ALA A 331 8.22 -11.74 14.80
C ALA A 331 9.00 -10.60 15.45
N LYS A 332 10.11 -10.18 14.84
CA LYS A 332 10.93 -9.04 15.32
C LYS A 332 10.14 -7.74 15.33
N ALA A 333 9.31 -7.50 14.32
CA ALA A 333 8.43 -6.33 14.29
C ALA A 333 7.32 -6.39 15.36
N ARG A 334 6.70 -7.57 15.55
CA ARG A 334 5.62 -7.79 16.52
C ARG A 334 6.12 -7.72 17.97
N SER A 335 7.33 -8.20 18.25
CA SER A 335 7.94 -8.12 19.58
C SER A 335 8.16 -6.66 20.01
N ARG A 336 8.58 -5.79 19.09
CA ARG A 336 8.71 -4.34 19.32
C ARG A 336 7.37 -3.64 19.44
N SER A 337 6.35 -4.13 18.74
CA SER A 337 4.97 -3.64 18.82
C SER A 337 4.18 -4.16 20.04
N SER A 338 4.85 -4.84 20.98
CA SER A 338 4.26 -5.44 22.19
C SER A 338 3.20 -6.53 21.96
N ASP A 339 3.13 -7.10 20.76
CA ASP A 339 2.33 -8.28 20.42
C ASP A 339 3.19 -9.56 20.55
N PHE A 340 3.54 -9.87 21.79
CA PHE A 340 4.40 -11.01 22.13
C PHE A 340 3.76 -12.34 21.75
N GLY A 341 2.43 -12.45 21.84
CA GLY A 341 1.70 -13.67 21.49
C GLY A 341 1.80 -14.02 20.00
N ALA A 342 1.63 -13.03 19.11
CA ALA A 342 1.81 -13.23 17.68
C ALA A 342 3.28 -13.45 17.30
N ALA A 343 4.21 -12.71 17.93
CA ALA A 343 5.65 -12.92 17.73
C ALA A 343 6.09 -14.34 18.09
N ARG A 344 5.58 -14.89 19.20
CA ARG A 344 5.87 -16.26 19.64
C ARG A 344 5.37 -17.32 18.67
N ARG A 345 4.17 -17.14 18.10
CA ARG A 345 3.64 -18.05 17.07
C ARG A 345 4.52 -18.04 15.82
N ASP A 346 4.94 -16.86 15.38
CA ASP A 346 5.81 -16.71 14.21
C ASP A 346 7.17 -17.39 14.42
N LEU A 347 7.80 -17.19 15.58
CA LEU A 347 9.09 -17.81 15.87
C LEU A 347 8.99 -19.32 16.06
N ARG A 348 7.87 -19.83 16.60
CA ARG A 348 7.65 -21.28 16.74
C ARG A 348 7.60 -21.92 15.36
N GLU A 349 6.90 -21.31 14.42
CA GLU A 349 6.84 -21.79 13.05
C GLU A 349 8.19 -21.66 12.34
N ALA A 350 8.91 -20.54 12.52
CA ALA A 350 10.25 -20.36 11.97
C ALA A 350 11.24 -21.41 12.51
N ALA A 351 11.18 -21.72 13.80
CA ALA A 351 11.99 -22.74 14.46
C ALA A 351 11.67 -24.15 13.94
N ARG A 352 10.40 -24.43 13.65
CA ARG A 352 9.99 -25.72 13.06
C ARG A 352 10.61 -25.94 11.68
N LEU A 353 10.67 -24.87 10.88
CA LEU A 353 11.19 -24.91 9.51
C LEU A 353 12.73 -24.84 9.45
N ALA A 354 13.35 -24.12 10.39
CA ALA A 354 14.81 -23.98 10.45
C ALA A 354 15.31 -24.09 11.91
N PRO A 355 15.38 -25.32 12.47
CA PRO A 355 15.75 -25.53 13.88
C PRO A 355 17.16 -25.07 14.25
N THR A 356 18.10 -25.16 13.32
CA THR A 356 19.51 -24.78 13.55
C THR A 356 19.73 -23.27 13.43
N ASN A 357 18.73 -22.50 13.00
CA ASN A 357 18.86 -21.07 12.76
C ASN A 357 19.15 -20.30 14.06
N ARG A 358 20.38 -19.79 14.16
CA ARG A 358 20.89 -19.03 15.31
C ARG A 358 20.07 -17.77 15.58
N GLU A 359 19.70 -17.01 14.54
CA GLU A 359 18.96 -15.76 14.71
C GLU A 359 17.57 -16.00 15.32
N VAL A 360 16.89 -17.06 14.88
CA VAL A 360 15.57 -17.46 15.44
C VAL A 360 15.69 -17.85 16.91
N ARG A 361 16.74 -18.60 17.29
CA ARG A 361 17.02 -18.98 18.68
C ARG A 361 17.31 -17.77 19.56
N GLU A 362 18.14 -16.84 19.10
CA GLU A 362 18.47 -15.61 19.82
C GLU A 362 17.21 -14.77 20.06
N LEU A 363 16.42 -14.52 19.01
CA LEU A 363 15.18 -13.74 19.13
C LEU A 363 14.12 -14.42 20.01
N TRP A 364 14.06 -15.76 20.03
CA TRP A 364 13.22 -16.51 20.95
C TRP A 364 13.61 -16.28 22.41
N SER A 365 14.91 -16.35 22.71
CA SER A 365 15.44 -16.06 24.06
C SER A 365 15.16 -14.61 24.48
N GLU A 366 15.38 -13.65 23.58
CA GLU A 366 15.07 -12.23 23.82
C GLU A 366 13.58 -12.00 24.11
N LEU A 367 12.70 -12.64 23.33
CA LEU A 367 11.26 -12.55 23.51
C LEU A 367 10.84 -13.09 24.88
N ARG A 368 11.36 -14.26 25.26
CA ARG A 368 11.10 -14.89 26.58
C ARG A 368 11.53 -13.99 27.72
N GLN A 369 12.75 -13.46 27.68
CA GLN A 369 13.23 -12.54 28.71
C GLN A 369 12.39 -11.25 28.76
N ALA A 370 11.91 -10.76 27.62
CA ALA A 370 11.03 -9.59 27.58
C ALA A 370 9.65 -9.89 28.17
N GLU A 371 9.07 -11.07 27.91
CA GLU A 371 7.83 -11.54 28.53
C GLU A 371 7.99 -11.69 30.04
N GLU A 372 9.06 -12.33 30.51
CA GLU A 372 9.37 -12.51 31.93
C GLU A 372 9.60 -11.17 32.64
N ARG A 373 10.33 -10.23 32.03
CA ARG A 373 10.48 -8.87 32.57
C ARG A 373 9.14 -8.13 32.63
N ARG A 374 8.27 -8.31 31.64
CA ARG A 374 6.93 -7.70 31.62
C ARG A 374 6.01 -8.33 32.67
N GLU A 375 6.09 -9.63 32.87
CA GLU A 375 5.35 -10.36 33.89
C GLU A 375 5.86 -10.02 35.29
N ALA A 376 7.17 -10.03 35.52
CA ALA A 376 7.81 -9.63 36.77
C ALA A 376 7.54 -8.16 37.10
N GLY A 377 7.63 -7.26 36.13
CA GLY A 377 7.22 -5.87 36.29
C GLY A 377 5.72 -5.73 36.57
N GLY A 378 4.89 -6.59 35.96
CA GLY A 378 3.46 -6.71 36.26
C GLY A 378 3.20 -7.17 37.69
N LYS A 379 3.85 -8.25 38.15
CA LYS A 379 3.80 -8.78 39.50
C LYS A 379 4.33 -7.78 40.53
N ALA A 380 5.41 -7.07 40.22
CA ALA A 380 5.97 -6.02 41.09
C ALA A 380 5.05 -4.80 41.18
N LEU A 381 4.42 -4.39 40.08
CA LEU A 381 3.38 -3.36 40.09
C LEU A 381 2.17 -3.82 40.91
N LEU A 382 1.71 -5.07 40.72
CA LEU A 382 0.63 -5.67 41.48
C LEU A 382 0.97 -5.78 42.97
N ALA A 383 2.21 -6.13 43.31
CA ALA A 383 2.70 -6.21 44.68
C ALA A 383 2.81 -4.84 45.34
N LYS A 384 3.20 -3.80 44.59
CA LYS A 384 3.19 -2.41 45.06
C LYS A 384 1.77 -1.87 45.24
N MET A 385 0.83 -2.26 44.37
CA MET A 385 -0.61 -1.99 44.55
C MET A 385 -1.19 -2.79 45.73
N GLY A 386 -0.69 -4.01 45.99
CA GLY A 386 -1.05 -4.83 47.15
C GLY A 386 -0.51 -4.25 48.48
N ALA A 387 0.71 -3.72 48.48
CA ALA A 387 1.33 -3.07 49.64
C ALA A 387 0.67 -1.72 50.00
N ALA A 388 -0.09 -1.11 49.07
CA ALA A 388 -0.89 0.09 49.31
C ALA A 388 -2.31 -0.20 49.84
N GLY A 389 -2.61 -1.44 50.28
CA GLY A 389 -3.90 -1.78 50.90
C GLY A 389 -4.96 -2.33 49.95
N GLY A 390 -4.57 -3.10 48.92
CA GLY A 390 -5.50 -3.70 47.95
C GLY A 390 -5.69 -5.21 48.12
N ARG A 391 -6.83 -5.59 48.70
CA ARG A 391 -7.37 -6.95 48.97
C ARG A 391 -7.13 -7.98 47.84
N GLY A 392 -6.16 -8.87 48.00
CA GLY A 392 -5.91 -10.02 47.12
C GLY A 392 -6.97 -11.11 47.29
N GLY A 393 -7.92 -11.20 46.35
CA GLY A 393 -8.92 -12.26 46.28
C GLY A 393 -10.30 -11.82 45.78
N LEU A 394 -10.56 -10.51 45.73
CA LEU A 394 -11.87 -9.97 45.35
C LEU A 394 -11.85 -9.48 43.90
N ARG A 395 -12.80 -9.95 43.08
CA ARG A 395 -13.10 -9.36 41.77
C ARG A 395 -13.76 -8.00 42.00
N PRO A 396 -13.13 -6.88 41.60
CA PRO A 396 -13.67 -5.55 41.85
C PRO A 396 -15.06 -5.40 41.26
N ARG A 397 -15.95 -4.74 42.00
CA ARG A 397 -17.31 -4.43 41.55
C ARG A 397 -17.46 -2.95 41.35
N VAL A 398 -17.71 -2.54 40.12
CA VAL A 398 -17.93 -1.13 39.75
C VAL A 398 -19.34 -0.94 39.21
N TRP A 399 -19.87 0.26 39.26
CA TRP A 399 -21.27 0.51 38.92
C TRP A 399 -21.48 1.78 38.12
N PHE A 400 -22.54 1.80 37.31
CA PHE A 400 -23.09 2.95 36.60
C PHE A 400 -24.54 3.16 37.02
N ASP A 401 -24.89 4.37 37.43
CA ASP A 401 -26.27 4.83 37.46
C ASP A 401 -26.61 5.42 36.10
N VAL A 402 -27.67 4.91 35.48
CA VAL A 402 -28.04 5.26 34.11
C VAL A 402 -29.41 5.92 34.09
N SER A 403 -29.54 6.97 33.28
CA SER A 403 -30.82 7.57 32.90
C SER A 403 -31.06 7.39 31.41
N VAL A 404 -32.32 7.32 31.01
CA VAL A 404 -32.78 7.27 29.62
C VAL A 404 -33.75 8.42 29.42
N GLY A 405 -33.44 9.34 28.50
CA GLY A 405 -34.29 10.52 28.26
C GLY A 405 -34.47 11.41 29.49
N GLY A 406 -33.49 11.41 30.42
CA GLY A 406 -33.55 12.12 31.69
C GLY A 406 -34.29 11.39 32.83
N VAL A 407 -34.91 10.24 32.55
CA VAL A 407 -35.56 9.41 33.58
C VAL A 407 -34.58 8.37 34.13
N PRO A 408 -34.41 8.23 35.46
CA PRO A 408 -33.56 7.19 36.04
C PRO A 408 -33.99 5.79 35.58
N ALA A 409 -33.09 5.08 34.89
CA ALA A 409 -33.33 3.75 34.35
C ALA A 409 -32.86 2.63 35.32
N GLY A 410 -31.88 2.94 36.17
CA GLY A 410 -31.38 2.08 37.25
C GLY A 410 -29.86 1.92 37.26
N ARG A 411 -29.36 1.11 38.19
CA ARG A 411 -27.92 0.84 38.38
C ARG A 411 -27.48 -0.43 37.66
N ILE A 412 -26.38 -0.35 36.92
CA ILE A 412 -25.68 -1.49 36.33
C ILE A 412 -24.42 -1.75 37.14
N VAL A 413 -24.28 -2.95 37.71
CA VAL A 413 -23.08 -3.35 38.47
C VAL A 413 -22.28 -4.35 37.65
N PHE A 414 -20.98 -4.11 37.51
CA PHE A 414 -20.02 -4.93 36.78
C PHE A 414 -19.06 -5.59 37.76
N GLU A 415 -18.93 -6.92 37.70
CA GLU A 415 -17.84 -7.65 38.34
C GLU A 415 -16.70 -7.82 37.33
N LEU A 416 -15.53 -7.28 37.66
CA LEU A 416 -14.36 -7.25 36.79
C LEU A 416 -13.48 -8.48 37.01
N PHE A 417 -13.01 -9.09 35.91
CA PHE A 417 -12.11 -10.24 35.94
C PHE A 417 -10.65 -9.79 36.14
N ALA A 418 -10.39 -9.10 37.25
CA ALA A 418 -9.05 -8.58 37.57
C ALA A 418 -8.00 -9.69 37.72
N ASP A 419 -8.44 -10.91 38.05
CA ASP A 419 -7.66 -12.14 38.04
C ASP A 419 -7.12 -12.52 36.66
N LYS A 420 -7.84 -12.15 35.59
CA LYS A 420 -7.46 -12.47 34.21
C LYS A 420 -6.83 -11.28 33.49
N LEU A 421 -7.35 -10.08 33.74
CA LEU A 421 -7.03 -8.87 32.97
C LEU A 421 -6.79 -7.67 33.90
N PRO A 422 -5.78 -7.73 34.78
CA PRO A 422 -5.62 -6.78 35.88
C PRO A 422 -5.51 -5.33 35.41
N ARG A 423 -4.72 -5.07 34.35
CA ARG A 423 -4.53 -3.71 33.81
C ARG A 423 -5.80 -3.14 33.19
N THR A 424 -6.54 -3.95 32.43
CA THR A 424 -7.78 -3.51 31.78
C THR A 424 -8.86 -3.25 32.83
N CYS A 425 -8.95 -4.12 33.84
CA CYS A 425 -9.89 -3.97 34.94
C CYS A 425 -9.56 -2.73 35.78
N GLU A 426 -8.28 -2.49 36.07
CA GLU A 426 -7.86 -1.31 36.82
C GLU A 426 -8.11 -0.01 36.04
N ASN A 427 -7.79 0.03 34.74
CA ASN A 427 -8.09 1.19 33.90
C ASN A 427 -9.59 1.49 33.86
N PHE A 428 -10.43 0.44 33.77
CA PHE A 428 -11.88 0.60 33.79
C PHE A 428 -12.38 1.06 35.16
N ARG A 429 -11.85 0.50 36.25
CA ARG A 429 -12.16 0.90 37.63
C ARG A 429 -11.82 2.37 37.87
N ALA A 430 -10.61 2.79 37.50
CA ALA A 430 -10.15 4.16 37.69
C ALA A 430 -11.01 5.20 36.96
N LEU A 431 -11.58 4.84 35.80
CA LEU A 431 -12.55 5.69 35.08
C LEU A 431 -13.95 5.67 35.72
N CYS A 432 -14.32 4.60 36.43
CA CYS A 432 -15.57 4.54 37.19
C CYS A 432 -15.48 5.37 38.49
N THR A 433 -14.34 5.32 39.18
CA THR A 433 -14.11 6.07 40.43
C THR A 433 -13.72 7.53 40.17
N GLY A 434 -13.16 7.83 38.99
CA GLY A 434 -12.63 9.15 38.66
C GLY A 434 -11.27 9.46 39.32
N GLU A 435 -10.62 8.47 39.93
CA GLU A 435 -9.34 8.64 40.64
C GLU A 435 -8.17 9.01 39.71
N GLY A 436 -8.34 8.81 38.40
CA GLY A 436 -7.37 9.19 37.37
C GLY A 436 -7.20 10.71 37.17
N GLY A 437 -8.00 11.55 37.83
CA GLY A 437 -7.86 13.00 37.80
C GLY A 437 -8.19 13.62 36.44
N LEU A 438 -7.42 14.63 36.01
CA LEU A 438 -7.63 15.32 34.74
C LEU A 438 -6.71 14.77 33.64
N SER A 439 -7.24 14.65 32.43
CA SER A 439 -6.46 14.28 31.24
C SER A 439 -5.36 15.31 30.97
N PRO A 440 -4.07 14.92 30.92
CA PRO A 440 -2.97 15.85 30.66
C PRO A 440 -3.04 16.55 29.30
N ARG A 441 -3.75 15.94 28.34
CA ARG A 441 -3.88 16.44 26.96
C ARG A 441 -5.11 17.33 26.76
N THR A 442 -6.21 17.06 27.47
CA THR A 442 -7.51 17.71 27.20
C THR A 442 -8.06 18.50 28.38
N GLY A 443 -7.47 18.37 29.57
CA GLY A 443 -7.95 19.01 30.79
C GLY A 443 -9.30 18.48 31.30
N LYS A 444 -9.90 17.48 30.64
CA LYS A 444 -11.18 16.90 31.04
C LYS A 444 -11.00 15.83 32.13
N PRO A 445 -11.96 15.67 33.06
CA PRO A 445 -11.94 14.59 34.04
C PRO A 445 -11.91 13.21 33.36
N LEU A 446 -11.01 12.34 33.79
CA LEU A 446 -10.95 10.94 33.38
C LEU A 446 -12.00 10.13 34.16
N CYS A 447 -13.27 10.36 33.84
CA CYS A 447 -14.40 9.75 34.53
C CYS A 447 -15.55 9.44 33.55
N TYR A 448 -16.30 8.36 33.79
CA TYR A 448 -17.49 8.02 33.01
C TYR A 448 -18.75 8.82 33.40
N ARG A 449 -18.77 9.47 34.57
CA ARG A 449 -19.88 10.32 35.01
C ARG A 449 -20.16 11.43 33.99
N GLY A 450 -21.41 11.52 33.54
CA GLY A 450 -21.86 12.45 32.50
C GLY A 450 -21.63 11.97 31.06
N SER A 451 -21.03 10.79 30.86
CA SER A 451 -20.84 10.22 29.53
C SER A 451 -22.14 9.63 28.99
N THR A 452 -22.31 9.70 27.67
CA THR A 452 -23.50 9.18 26.97
C THR A 452 -23.17 7.89 26.24
N PHE A 453 -24.08 6.92 26.25
CA PHE A 453 -23.95 5.75 25.38
C PHE A 453 -24.17 6.17 23.91
N HIS A 454 -23.11 6.07 23.11
CA HIS A 454 -23.14 6.54 21.71
C HIS A 454 -23.99 5.69 20.77
N ARG A 455 -24.21 4.40 21.09
CA ARG A 455 -24.90 3.43 20.22
C ARG A 455 -25.42 2.24 21.03
N ALA A 456 -26.61 1.74 20.71
CA ALA A 456 -27.05 0.40 21.11
C ALA A 456 -27.40 -0.40 19.84
N ALA A 457 -26.70 -1.51 19.59
CA ALA A 457 -26.88 -2.33 18.40
C ALA A 457 -27.10 -3.80 18.77
N ARG A 458 -27.86 -4.51 17.93
CA ARG A 458 -28.21 -5.92 18.16
C ARG A 458 -27.07 -6.83 17.67
N ALA A 459 -26.09 -7.11 18.55
CA ALA A 459 -25.07 -8.16 18.50
C ALA A 459 -24.33 -8.50 17.16
N HIS A 460 -24.46 -7.70 16.12
CA HIS A 460 -23.75 -7.90 14.85
C HIS A 460 -23.41 -6.54 14.24
N VAL A 461 -22.17 -6.08 14.45
CA VAL A 461 -21.66 -4.88 13.80
C VAL A 461 -20.25 -5.18 13.30
N PRO A 462 -20.05 -5.32 11.97
CA PRO A 462 -18.71 -5.42 11.42
C PRO A 462 -17.98 -4.07 11.58
N HIS A 463 -16.81 -4.11 12.23
CA HIS A 463 -15.71 -3.15 12.12
C HIS A 463 -16.02 -1.65 12.36
N ARG A 464 -16.16 -1.21 13.63
CA ARG A 464 -15.95 0.20 14.02
C ARG A 464 -15.34 0.36 15.42
N ASN A 465 -14.09 0.83 15.51
CA ASN A 465 -13.31 1.05 16.74
C ASN A 465 -13.46 2.46 17.37
N GLY A 466 -14.66 3.03 17.34
CA GLY A 466 -14.91 4.37 17.91
C GLY A 466 -15.36 4.39 19.38
N SER A 467 -15.73 3.24 19.96
CA SER A 467 -16.30 3.14 21.31
C SER A 467 -15.25 2.74 22.35
N GLN A 468 -15.30 3.33 23.56
CA GLN A 468 -14.38 3.02 24.67
C GLN A 468 -14.54 1.59 25.21
N PHE A 469 -15.75 1.03 25.19
CA PHE A 469 -16.05 -0.38 25.51
C PHE A 469 -17.43 -0.80 24.94
N PHE A 470 -17.79 -2.09 25.03
CA PHE A 470 -19.08 -2.65 24.62
C PHE A 470 -19.68 -3.56 25.70
N ILE A 471 -21.02 -3.58 25.83
CA ILE A 471 -21.76 -4.54 26.67
C ILE A 471 -22.53 -5.49 25.73
N THR A 472 -22.36 -6.80 25.89
CA THR A 472 -23.09 -7.83 25.13
C THR A 472 -24.08 -8.57 26.03
N THR A 473 -25.32 -8.75 25.55
CA THR A 473 -26.40 -9.47 26.25
C THR A 473 -26.54 -10.93 25.81
N LYS A 474 -25.82 -11.37 24.77
CA LYS A 474 -25.75 -12.79 24.38
C LYS A 474 -24.57 -13.47 25.06
N ALA A 475 -24.80 -14.64 25.65
CA ALA A 475 -23.76 -15.48 26.23
C ALA A 475 -22.74 -15.86 25.15
N THR A 476 -21.47 -15.55 25.38
CA THR A 476 -20.37 -15.77 24.43
C THR A 476 -19.93 -17.24 24.34
N THR A 477 -20.57 -18.14 25.11
CA THR A 477 -20.25 -19.56 25.16
C THR A 477 -21.52 -20.40 25.32
N GLN A 478 -22.18 -20.73 24.20
CA GLN A 478 -22.92 -21.99 24.09
C GLN A 478 -23.07 -22.35 22.60
N SER A 479 -22.51 -23.50 22.22
CA SER A 479 -22.77 -24.14 20.95
C SER A 479 -24.20 -24.67 20.97
N LEU A 480 -25.07 -24.08 20.14
CA LEU A 480 -26.34 -24.65 19.75
C LEU A 480 -26.41 -24.51 18.21
N GLY A 481 -26.06 -25.60 17.52
CA GLY A 481 -26.20 -25.69 16.06
C GLY A 481 -25.01 -25.24 15.21
N GLY A 482 -23.77 -25.33 15.71
CA GLY A 482 -22.59 -25.33 14.84
C GLY A 482 -22.12 -23.98 14.28
N ALA A 483 -22.63 -22.84 14.78
CA ALA A 483 -22.10 -21.52 14.46
C ALA A 483 -21.45 -20.87 15.70
N THR A 484 -20.13 -20.97 15.79
CA THR A 484 -19.33 -20.23 16.77
C THR A 484 -19.39 -18.74 16.43
N ILE A 485 -19.74 -17.86 17.39
CA ILE A 485 -19.64 -16.41 17.21
C ILE A 485 -18.15 -16.03 17.21
N SER A 486 -17.53 -16.13 16.03
CA SER A 486 -16.10 -16.01 15.73
C SER A 486 -15.59 -14.56 15.63
N HIS A 487 -16.05 -13.63 16.47
CA HIS A 487 -15.71 -12.20 16.36
C HIS A 487 -14.98 -11.59 17.57
N PHE A 488 -14.57 -12.40 18.56
CA PHE A 488 -13.66 -11.97 19.63
C PHE A 488 -12.24 -12.47 19.33
N ASP A 489 -11.53 -11.75 18.46
CA ASP A 489 -10.30 -12.15 17.76
C ASP A 489 -9.05 -11.34 18.20
N TYR A 490 -8.74 -11.36 19.50
CA TYR A 490 -7.52 -10.76 20.08
C TYR A 490 -7.35 -9.23 19.97
N ARG A 491 -8.34 -8.49 19.43
CA ARG A 491 -8.53 -7.03 19.68
C ARG A 491 -9.67 -6.73 20.66
N HIS A 492 -10.57 -7.68 20.89
CA HIS A 492 -11.77 -7.51 21.72
C HIS A 492 -11.68 -8.45 22.93
N VAL A 493 -11.74 -7.92 24.14
CA VAL A 493 -11.54 -8.71 25.38
C VAL A 493 -12.72 -8.51 26.33
N VAL A 494 -13.31 -9.61 26.81
CA VAL A 494 -14.32 -9.57 27.88
C VAL A 494 -13.60 -9.48 29.22
N PHE A 495 -13.66 -8.33 29.87
CA PHE A 495 -12.96 -8.04 31.14
C PHE A 495 -13.87 -8.01 32.37
N GLY A 496 -15.16 -8.33 32.21
CA GLY A 496 -16.09 -8.43 33.33
C GLY A 496 -17.46 -8.96 32.90
N ARG A 497 -18.38 -9.03 33.86
CA ARG A 497 -19.79 -9.39 33.64
C ARG A 497 -20.71 -8.46 34.43
N VAL A 498 -21.95 -8.32 33.97
CA VAL A 498 -22.99 -7.65 34.78
C VAL A 498 -23.35 -8.57 35.95
N ALA A 499 -23.14 -8.10 37.17
CA ALA A 499 -23.25 -8.89 38.40
C ALA A 499 -24.67 -8.90 38.99
N SER A 500 -25.45 -7.84 38.78
CA SER A 500 -26.79 -7.70 39.36
C SER A 500 -27.89 -8.06 38.36
N ARG A 501 -28.91 -8.82 38.81
CA ARG A 501 -30.11 -9.11 38.01
C ARG A 501 -30.84 -7.83 37.59
N HIS A 502 -30.84 -6.82 38.47
CA HIS A 502 -31.39 -5.50 38.16
C HIS A 502 -30.59 -4.82 37.05
N GLY A 503 -29.26 -4.88 37.08
CA GLY A 503 -28.40 -4.32 36.04
C GLY A 503 -28.61 -4.97 34.68
N VAL A 504 -28.83 -6.30 34.64
CA VAL A 504 -29.21 -7.00 33.39
C VAL A 504 -30.53 -6.44 32.84
N ALA A 505 -31.52 -6.22 33.69
CA ALA A 505 -32.80 -5.63 33.27
C ALA A 505 -32.65 -4.19 32.75
N VAL A 506 -31.73 -3.38 33.30
CA VAL A 506 -31.40 -2.05 32.78
C VAL A 506 -30.75 -2.14 31.40
N VAL A 507 -29.79 -3.04 31.21
CA VAL A 507 -29.15 -3.27 29.91
C VAL A 507 -30.18 -3.74 28.87
N ASP A 508 -31.10 -4.63 29.25
CA ASP A 508 -32.19 -5.08 28.37
C ASP A 508 -33.15 -3.94 28.00
N LYS A 509 -33.44 -3.02 28.92
CA LYS A 509 -34.24 -1.81 28.63
C LYS A 509 -33.52 -0.92 27.61
N ILE A 510 -32.23 -0.66 27.81
CA ILE A 510 -31.41 0.15 26.89
C ILE A 510 -31.36 -0.50 25.50
N GLN A 511 -31.24 -1.83 25.43
CA GLN A 511 -31.21 -2.57 24.17
C GLN A 511 -32.53 -2.47 23.38
N LYS A 512 -33.66 -2.29 24.06
CA LYS A 512 -34.99 -2.18 23.45
C LYS A 512 -35.35 -0.76 23.01
N LEU A 513 -34.50 0.23 23.30
CA LEU A 513 -34.75 1.60 22.88
C LEU A 513 -34.74 1.72 21.35
N PRO A 514 -35.64 2.54 20.78
CA PRO A 514 -35.63 2.79 19.35
C PRO A 514 -34.30 3.46 18.98
N ALA A 515 -33.74 3.03 17.86
CA ALA A 515 -32.48 3.55 17.34
C ALA A 515 -32.62 3.88 15.85
N ASP A 516 -31.99 4.96 15.41
CA ASP A 516 -31.94 5.32 14.00
C ASP A 516 -31.02 4.35 13.25
N THR A 517 -31.61 3.42 12.51
CA THR A 517 -30.88 2.43 11.71
C THR A 517 -30.27 3.01 10.43
N LYS A 518 -30.72 4.19 9.97
CA LYS A 518 -30.15 4.86 8.79
C LYS A 518 -28.85 5.62 9.12
N HIS A 519 -28.72 6.16 10.34
CA HIS A 519 -27.52 6.91 10.79
C HIS A 519 -26.65 6.16 11.82
N GLY A 520 -26.59 4.84 11.72
CA GLY A 520 -25.65 4.03 12.50
C GLY A 520 -26.10 3.71 13.93
N HIS A 521 -27.35 3.33 14.14
CA HIS A 521 -27.90 2.83 15.42
C HIS A 521 -27.76 3.82 16.59
N ARG A 522 -27.85 5.12 16.32
CA ARG A 522 -27.87 6.15 17.37
C ARG A 522 -29.21 6.08 18.11
N LEU A 523 -29.16 6.10 19.44
CA LEU A 523 -30.35 6.06 20.29
C LEU A 523 -31.14 7.39 20.15
N PHE A 524 -32.46 7.31 20.02
CA PHE A 524 -33.32 8.51 19.99
C PHE A 524 -33.35 9.19 21.36
N ASP A 525 -33.51 8.40 22.42
CA ASP A 525 -33.41 8.87 23.80
C ASP A 525 -31.95 8.86 24.26
N ALA A 526 -31.49 9.98 24.83
CA ALA A 526 -30.15 10.06 25.39
C ALA A 526 -30.02 9.13 26.60
N VAL A 527 -29.13 8.14 26.50
CA VAL A 527 -28.78 7.27 27.62
C VAL A 527 -27.49 7.79 28.24
N VAL A 528 -27.59 8.28 29.49
CA VAL A 528 -26.52 9.01 30.17
C VAL A 528 -26.14 8.30 31.45
N ILE A 529 -24.85 8.14 31.68
CA ILE A 529 -24.29 7.70 32.96
C ILE A 529 -24.39 8.91 33.91
N THR A 530 -25.38 8.92 34.79
CA THR A 530 -25.60 10.01 35.73
C THR A 530 -24.61 9.98 36.88
N ASP A 531 -24.17 8.78 37.27
CA ASP A 531 -23.15 8.58 38.30
C ASP A 531 -22.41 7.26 38.11
N CYS A 532 -21.21 7.14 38.66
CA CYS A 532 -20.42 5.92 38.60
C CYS A 532 -19.46 5.79 39.78
N GLY A 533 -19.08 4.57 40.12
CA GLY A 533 -18.15 4.32 41.23
C GLY A 533 -17.82 2.85 41.44
N GLU A 534 -17.26 2.53 42.61
CA GLU A 534 -16.94 1.17 43.07
C GLU A 534 -17.86 0.81 44.25
N GLU A 535 -18.27 -0.46 44.36
CA GLU A 535 -19.00 -0.95 45.54
C GLU A 535 -18.00 -1.30 46.65
N ALA A 536 -18.22 -0.76 47.85
CA ALA A 536 -17.51 -1.22 49.04
C ALA A 536 -18.00 -2.63 49.40
N VAL A 537 -17.07 -3.60 49.47
CA VAL A 537 -17.40 -4.95 49.95
C VAL A 537 -17.46 -4.90 51.48
N GLU A 538 -18.68 -4.92 52.04
CA GLU A 538 -18.95 -5.23 53.45
C GLU A 538 -19.18 -6.74 53.63
N GLY A 539 -18.54 -7.33 54.66
CA GLY A 539 -18.85 -8.70 55.14
C GLY A 539 -18.02 -9.86 54.56
N ALA A 540 -16.69 -9.71 54.45
CA ALA A 540 -15.81 -10.73 53.85
C ALA A 540 -15.37 -11.87 54.79
N ASP A 541 -15.78 -11.87 56.06
CA ASP A 541 -15.20 -12.77 57.07
C ASP A 541 -15.87 -14.15 57.11
N ASP A 542 -17.16 -14.26 56.76
CA ASP A 542 -17.93 -15.52 56.95
C ASP A 542 -17.97 -16.46 55.73
N GLU A 543 -17.82 -15.93 54.50
CA GLU A 543 -17.93 -16.74 53.27
C GLU A 543 -16.57 -17.33 52.83
N ALA A 544 -15.47 -16.64 53.15
CA ALA A 544 -14.11 -17.13 52.91
C ALA A 544 -13.77 -18.35 53.77
N ALA A 545 -14.28 -18.40 55.01
CA ALA A 545 -14.10 -19.53 55.93
C ALA A 545 -14.79 -20.82 55.43
N ARG A 546 -15.94 -20.71 54.76
CA ARG A 546 -16.68 -21.89 54.25
C ARG A 546 -16.12 -22.45 52.94
N ARG A 547 -15.37 -21.64 52.17
CA ARG A 547 -14.84 -22.04 50.86
C ARG A 547 -13.41 -22.58 50.90
N ALA A 548 -12.70 -22.34 52.00
CA ALA A 548 -11.35 -22.84 52.24
C ALA A 548 -11.29 -24.34 52.58
N GLU A 549 -12.43 -25.01 52.80
CA GLU A 549 -12.49 -26.42 53.19
C GLU A 549 -12.87 -27.37 52.03
N ALA A 550 -13.08 -26.86 50.81
CA ALA A 550 -13.38 -27.70 49.64
C ALA A 550 -12.11 -28.04 48.84
N PRO A 551 -11.84 -29.32 48.53
CA PRO A 551 -10.66 -29.70 47.76
C PRO A 551 -10.73 -29.16 46.31
N PRO A 552 -9.58 -28.81 45.70
CA PRO A 552 -9.54 -28.27 44.35
C PRO A 552 -10.03 -29.30 43.32
N PRO A 553 -10.75 -28.87 42.25
CA PRO A 553 -11.16 -29.76 41.19
C PRO A 553 -9.93 -30.29 40.41
N PRO A 554 -9.95 -31.54 39.93
CA PRO A 554 -8.83 -32.13 39.23
C PRO A 554 -8.57 -31.41 37.90
N ALA A 555 -7.28 -31.24 37.58
CA ALA A 555 -6.83 -30.64 36.33
C ALA A 555 -7.39 -31.41 35.12
N THR A 556 -7.98 -30.70 34.17
CA THR A 556 -8.50 -31.27 32.93
C THR A 556 -7.37 -31.61 31.97
N ALA A 557 -7.59 -32.62 31.11
CA ALA A 557 -6.65 -33.06 30.09
C ALA A 557 -6.17 -31.93 29.16
N GLU A 558 -7.01 -30.92 28.88
CA GLU A 558 -6.64 -29.73 28.09
C GLU A 558 -5.55 -28.86 28.73
N ALA A 559 -5.46 -28.82 30.06
CA ALA A 559 -4.41 -28.08 30.77
C ALA A 559 -3.07 -28.83 30.77
N ALA A 560 -3.12 -30.17 30.76
CA ALA A 560 -1.94 -31.02 30.60
C ALA A 560 -1.41 -30.96 29.16
N GLU A 561 -2.29 -30.98 28.16
CA GLU A 561 -1.94 -30.91 26.73
C GLU A 561 -1.35 -29.53 26.35
N ALA A 562 -1.83 -28.45 26.97
CA ALA A 562 -1.25 -27.11 26.81
C ALA A 562 0.15 -26.98 27.44
N ALA A 563 0.41 -27.67 28.55
CA ALA A 563 1.73 -27.72 29.19
C ALA A 563 2.72 -28.60 28.40
N GLU A 564 2.25 -29.71 27.82
CA GLU A 564 3.02 -30.61 26.97
C GLU A 564 3.42 -29.93 25.64
N ALA A 565 2.52 -29.12 25.05
CA ALA A 565 2.80 -28.29 23.87
C ALA A 565 3.74 -27.09 24.14
N GLU A 566 3.90 -26.67 25.40
CA GLU A 566 4.91 -25.67 25.80
C GLU A 566 6.29 -26.31 26.04
N ALA A 567 6.33 -27.60 26.43
CA ALA A 567 7.54 -28.38 26.65
C ALA A 567 8.17 -28.94 25.36
N ALA A 568 7.38 -29.27 24.34
CA ALA A 568 7.85 -29.84 23.08
C ALA A 568 8.96 -29.04 22.35
N PRO A 569 8.91 -27.69 22.22
CA PRO A 569 10.00 -26.94 21.61
C PRO A 569 11.23 -26.82 22.51
N LYS A 570 11.10 -26.87 23.84
CA LYS A 570 12.25 -26.94 24.77
C LYS A 570 13.03 -28.24 24.55
N ALA A 571 12.32 -29.38 24.52
CA ALA A 571 12.92 -30.68 24.28
C ALA A 571 13.60 -30.77 22.90
N TRP A 572 13.00 -30.17 21.85
CA TRP A 572 13.61 -30.14 20.52
C TRP A 572 14.92 -29.33 20.46
N PHE A 573 14.97 -28.16 21.14
CA PHE A 573 16.18 -27.34 21.18
C PHE A 573 17.26 -27.91 22.10
N GLU A 574 16.89 -28.57 23.20
CA GLU A 574 17.82 -29.28 24.08
C GLU A 574 18.45 -30.48 23.36
N VAL A 575 17.65 -31.30 22.67
CA VAL A 575 18.14 -32.44 21.87
C VAL A 575 19.01 -31.97 20.69
N ALA A 576 18.66 -30.86 20.03
CA ALA A 576 19.48 -30.30 18.95
C ALA A 576 20.79 -29.68 19.46
N ALA A 577 20.79 -29.06 20.63
CA ALA A 577 22.01 -28.51 21.26
C ALA A 577 22.94 -29.63 21.76
N GLU A 578 22.39 -30.72 22.29
CA GLU A 578 23.16 -31.92 22.67
C GLU A 578 23.78 -32.62 21.45
N ALA A 579 23.05 -32.68 20.33
CA ALA A 579 23.57 -33.23 19.07
C ALA A 579 24.69 -32.35 18.46
N GLU A 580 24.53 -31.02 18.50
CA GLU A 580 25.55 -30.06 18.04
C GLU A 580 26.81 -30.12 18.92
N ALA A 581 26.66 -30.22 20.24
CA ALA A 581 27.76 -30.40 21.19
C ALA A 581 28.49 -31.75 21.00
N ALA A 582 27.75 -32.81 20.69
CA ALA A 582 28.32 -34.13 20.38
C ALA A 582 29.09 -34.13 19.06
N GLU A 583 28.58 -33.43 18.03
CA GLU A 583 29.26 -33.28 16.74
C GLU A 583 30.53 -32.42 16.86
N GLU A 584 30.48 -31.34 17.63
CA GLU A 584 31.63 -30.47 17.90
C GLU A 584 32.70 -31.18 18.74
N ALA A 585 32.30 -31.97 19.74
CA ALA A 585 33.21 -32.84 20.49
C ALA A 585 33.85 -33.92 19.60
N ALA A 586 33.08 -34.53 18.69
CA ALA A 586 33.61 -35.50 17.72
C ALA A 586 34.56 -34.85 16.71
N ALA A 587 34.29 -33.61 16.28
CA ALA A 587 35.17 -32.84 15.41
C ALA A 587 36.46 -32.39 16.12
N ALA A 588 36.38 -32.03 17.40
CA ALA A 588 37.53 -31.73 18.25
C ALA A 588 38.42 -32.96 18.46
N ALA A 589 37.83 -34.12 18.79
CA ALA A 589 38.55 -35.38 18.92
C ALA A 589 39.23 -35.83 17.60
N ARG A 590 38.59 -35.58 16.45
CA ARG A 590 39.19 -35.82 15.12
C ARG A 590 40.34 -34.86 14.81
N ARG A 591 40.32 -33.63 15.33
CA ARG A 591 41.43 -32.66 15.21
C ARG A 591 42.61 -33.06 16.09
N GLU A 592 42.36 -33.53 17.31
CA GLU A 592 43.38 -34.06 18.21
C GLU A 592 44.01 -35.35 17.67
N ALA A 593 43.22 -36.28 17.13
CA ALA A 593 43.71 -37.51 16.52
C ALA A 593 44.49 -37.29 15.21
N ARG A 594 44.37 -36.11 14.58
CA ARG A 594 45.11 -35.72 13.37
C ARG A 594 46.37 -34.90 13.67
N ALA A 595 46.65 -34.59 14.94
CA ALA A 595 47.92 -34.01 15.34
C ALA A 595 49.01 -35.10 15.30
N VAL A 596 49.69 -35.20 14.16
CA VAL A 596 50.89 -36.03 13.99
C VAL A 596 51.96 -35.51 14.95
N PRO A 597 52.58 -36.35 15.80
CA PRO A 597 53.70 -35.90 16.63
C PRO A 597 54.86 -35.49 15.72
N ALA A 598 55.45 -34.32 16.00
CA ALA A 598 56.60 -33.80 15.29
C ALA A 598 57.76 -34.82 15.35
N VAL A 599 58.21 -35.26 14.18
CA VAL A 599 59.41 -36.09 14.03
C VAL A 599 60.62 -35.19 14.23
N ASP A 600 61.48 -35.58 15.16
CA ASP A 600 62.77 -34.95 15.47
C ASP A 600 63.74 -35.14 14.28
N PRO A 601 64.33 -34.08 13.69
CA PRO A 601 65.15 -34.20 12.50
C PRO A 601 66.59 -34.71 12.72
N ASP A 602 66.97 -35.19 13.92
CA ASP A 602 68.33 -35.61 14.26
C ASP A 602 68.43 -37.06 14.79
N ASP A 603 67.79 -38.04 14.15
CA ASP A 603 68.12 -39.46 14.39
C ASP A 603 68.63 -40.14 13.10
N HIS A 604 69.95 -40.06 12.93
CA HIS A 604 70.70 -40.89 12.00
C HIS A 604 70.95 -42.25 12.63
N THR A 605 70.10 -43.22 12.33
CA THR A 605 70.46 -44.64 12.44
C THR A 605 70.09 -45.40 11.17
N VAL A 606 71.17 -45.73 10.45
CA VAL A 606 71.25 -46.72 9.38
C VAL A 606 70.97 -48.11 9.97
N SER A 607 70.12 -48.90 9.33
CA SER A 607 70.41 -50.32 9.02
C SER A 607 69.39 -50.85 8.04
N ALA A 608 69.91 -51.32 6.91
CA ALA A 608 69.21 -52.13 5.94
C ALA A 608 69.21 -53.58 6.44
N GLU A 609 68.06 -54.24 6.43
CA GLU A 609 68.00 -55.69 6.29
C GLU A 609 66.92 -56.03 5.24
N VAL A 610 67.40 -56.76 4.25
CA VAL A 610 66.68 -57.48 3.21
C VAL A 610 66.34 -58.83 3.81
N ASP A 611 65.12 -59.34 3.64
CA ASP A 611 64.87 -60.67 3.05
C ASP A 611 63.39 -61.10 3.12
N ASP A 612 63.00 -61.74 2.01
CA ASP A 612 61.83 -62.56 1.64
C ASP A 612 60.38 -62.01 1.73
#